data_AF-W9QVL0-F1
#
_entry.id   AF-W9QVL0-F1
#
_cell.length_a   1.000
_cell.length_b   1.000
_cell.length_c   1.000
_cell.angle_alpha   90.00
_cell.angle_beta   90.00
_cell.angle_gamma   90.00
#
_symmetry.space_group_name_H-M   'P 1'
#
loop_
_entity.id
_entity.type
_entity.pdbx_description
1 polymer ?
#
loop_
_entity_poly.entity_id
_entity_poly.type
_entity_poly.pdbx_seq_one_letter_code
_entity_poly.pdbx_strand_id
1 'polypeptide(L)'
;MCDDRSFNRLSMRQRPQSHHTNLALPLRRARDYRASDYQSPAANRYNEAVGQCATLTSDEWQGSTTEANPHHRNSCWYPAPANDHLKLELLQLSTDLFRRWVPGVEYAAPPEDRLQPQERFRTPRRYSSRRQVKQEDDIDDEEFVFVSYAPRTKAFFHFACPFHIYDPEKHQQCLLTDGLKSIEGVIEHVMKHHSRSPYCSRCYQKFNSLGDRDDHILSGRCKKRYPDPTDGVNEDQKALMIRANDQYLSEKRRWNRMWSIIFPATEWPRSPYLDRGLGLKTSMARDFWGLYGVQLVSEIVEHQKLPDTQESTAHSVLYELGLQDLLNIVIQE
;
A
#
# COMPACT_ATOMS: atom_id res chain seq x y z
N MET A 1 -24.48 -71.49 33.17
CA MET A 1 -25.84 -71.32 33.70
C MET A 1 -26.15 -69.84 33.69
N CYS A 2 -27.15 -69.46 32.88
CA CYS A 2 -28.11 -68.35 32.93
C CYS A 2 -27.84 -67.20 33.93
N ASP A 3 -28.20 -65.94 33.70
CA ASP A 3 -28.78 -65.17 32.59
C ASP A 3 -28.81 -63.70 33.06
N ASP A 4 -29.12 -62.82 32.11
CA ASP A 4 -29.82 -61.54 32.27
C ASP A 4 -29.10 -60.25 32.69
N ARG A 5 -28.83 -59.48 31.61
CA ARG A 5 -29.07 -58.04 31.47
C ARG A 5 -30.38 -57.59 32.13
N SER A 6 -30.38 -56.41 32.76
CA SER A 6 -31.29 -55.31 32.37
C SER A 6 -31.04 -53.98 33.11
N PHE A 7 -30.73 -52.97 32.29
CA PHE A 7 -31.23 -51.58 32.31
C PHE A 7 -31.16 -50.71 33.58
N ASN A 8 -30.27 -49.71 33.52
CA ASN A 8 -30.52 -48.40 34.10
C ASN A 8 -30.60 -47.34 32.97
N ARG A 9 -31.78 -46.71 32.86
CA ARG A 9 -32.08 -45.61 31.94
C ARG A 9 -31.44 -44.32 32.45
N LEU A 10 -30.63 -43.67 31.61
CA LEU A 10 -30.20 -42.29 31.82
C LEU A 10 -31.31 -41.34 31.38
N SER A 11 -31.74 -40.50 32.32
CA SER A 11 -32.76 -39.46 32.17
C SER A 11 -32.29 -38.34 31.23
N MET A 12 -33.16 -37.98 30.28
CA MET A 12 -33.04 -36.81 29.42
C MET A 12 -32.78 -35.54 30.24
N ARG A 13 -31.70 -34.81 29.92
CA ARG A 13 -31.55 -33.40 30.30
C ARG A 13 -32.21 -32.53 29.24
N GLN A 14 -33.28 -31.87 29.65
CA GLN A 14 -34.00 -30.88 28.86
C GLN A 14 -33.14 -29.61 28.63
N ARG A 15 -33.23 -29.06 27.43
CA ARG A 15 -32.67 -27.76 27.01
C ARG A 15 -33.34 -26.62 27.79
N PRO A 16 -32.61 -25.59 28.26
CA PRO A 16 -33.21 -24.32 28.64
C PRO A 16 -33.55 -23.51 27.38
N GLN A 17 -34.80 -23.04 27.34
CA GLN A 17 -35.37 -22.19 26.30
C GLN A 17 -34.79 -20.78 26.33
N SER A 18 -34.56 -20.23 25.14
CA SER A 18 -34.15 -18.86 24.86
C SER A 18 -35.30 -17.88 25.10
N HIS A 19 -35.16 -16.97 26.05
CA HIS A 19 -36.01 -15.79 26.14
C HIS A 19 -35.52 -14.73 25.15
N HIS A 20 -36.30 -14.55 24.08
CA HIS A 20 -36.18 -13.44 23.14
C HIS A 20 -36.70 -12.15 23.78
N THR A 21 -35.84 -11.17 24.01
CA THR A 21 -36.25 -9.78 24.21
C THR A 21 -36.07 -9.01 22.91
N ASN A 22 -37.20 -8.74 22.26
CA ASN A 22 -37.31 -7.82 21.13
C ASN A 22 -37.12 -6.38 21.63
N LEU A 23 -36.03 -5.73 21.22
CA LEU A 23 -35.90 -4.27 21.28
C LEU A 23 -35.91 -3.74 19.85
N ALA A 24 -37.09 -3.28 19.44
CA ALA A 24 -37.32 -2.59 18.18
C ALA A 24 -36.66 -1.20 18.22
N LEU A 25 -35.77 -0.93 17.27
CA LEU A 25 -35.21 0.41 17.03
C LEU A 25 -36.14 1.18 16.07
N PRO A 26 -36.45 2.46 16.34
CA PRO A 26 -37.39 3.23 15.53
C PRO A 26 -36.75 3.67 14.20
N LEU A 27 -37.44 3.32 13.10
CA LEU A 27 -37.26 3.92 11.77
C LEU A 27 -37.47 5.44 11.86
N ARG A 28 -36.43 6.24 11.67
CA ARG A 28 -36.57 7.68 11.37
C ARG A 28 -36.20 7.96 9.91
N ARG A 29 -37.16 8.60 9.24
CA ARG A 29 -37.19 9.07 7.85
C ARG A 29 -35.89 9.73 7.39
N ALA A 30 -35.46 9.35 6.18
CA ALA A 30 -34.50 10.07 5.37
C ALA A 30 -34.95 11.52 5.16
N ARG A 31 -34.04 12.47 5.37
CA ARG A 31 -34.17 13.85 4.87
C ARG A 31 -33.24 13.95 3.67
N ASP A 32 -33.84 14.25 2.52
CA ASP A 32 -33.12 14.58 1.30
C ASP A 32 -32.32 15.87 1.52
N TYR A 33 -31.00 15.79 1.41
CA TYR A 33 -30.13 16.95 1.24
C TYR A 33 -29.31 16.77 -0.03
N ARG A 34 -29.53 17.72 -0.95
CA ARG A 34 -28.84 17.88 -2.23
C ARG A 34 -27.33 17.81 -2.06
N ALA A 35 -26.69 16.91 -2.79
CA ALA A 35 -25.25 16.90 -3.01
C ALA A 35 -24.85 18.18 -3.75
N SER A 36 -23.93 18.95 -3.18
CA SER A 36 -23.18 19.98 -3.89
C SER A 36 -21.98 19.31 -4.54
N ASP A 37 -21.86 19.49 -5.85
CA ASP A 37 -20.81 18.91 -6.68
C ASP A 37 -19.41 19.36 -6.23
N TYR A 38 -18.64 18.42 -5.69
CA TYR A 38 -17.19 18.54 -5.61
C TYR A 38 -16.58 17.21 -6.07
N GLN A 39 -16.40 17.09 -7.38
CA GLN A 39 -15.78 15.93 -8.02
C GLN A 39 -14.27 16.01 -7.85
N SER A 40 -13.72 15.13 -7.00
CA SER A 40 -12.27 14.96 -6.83
C SER A 40 -11.72 13.97 -7.89
N PRO A 41 -10.57 14.26 -8.53
CA PRO A 41 -9.97 13.40 -9.57
C PRO A 41 -9.67 11.95 -9.15
N ALA A 42 -9.56 11.68 -7.85
CA ALA A 42 -9.29 10.33 -7.32
C ALA A 42 -10.51 9.40 -7.36
N ALA A 43 -11.73 9.94 -7.30
CA ALA A 43 -12.96 9.14 -7.35
C ALA A 43 -13.25 8.58 -8.76
N ASN A 44 -12.78 9.28 -9.80
CA ASN A 44 -12.97 8.83 -11.19
C ASN A 44 -12.13 7.58 -11.53
N ARG A 45 -10.93 7.44 -10.97
CA ARG A 45 -10.10 6.24 -11.17
C ARG A 45 -10.71 4.98 -10.53
N TYR A 46 -11.43 5.14 -9.42
CA TYR A 46 -12.12 4.04 -8.75
C TYR A 46 -13.32 3.54 -9.57
N ASN A 47 -14.08 4.45 -10.20
CA ASN A 47 -15.23 4.08 -11.03
C ASN A 47 -14.82 3.51 -12.41
N GLU A 48 -13.72 3.97 -13.01
CA GLU A 48 -13.19 3.41 -14.25
C GLU A 48 -12.74 1.95 -14.09
N ALA A 49 -12.13 1.59 -12.96
CA ALA A 49 -11.74 0.21 -12.66
C ALA A 49 -12.95 -0.72 -12.48
N VAL A 50 -14.09 -0.20 -11.99
CA VAL A 50 -15.34 -0.95 -11.81
C VAL A 50 -16.08 -1.14 -13.14
N GLY A 51 -15.98 -0.20 -14.08
CA GLY A 51 -16.62 -0.27 -15.40
C GLY A 51 -16.01 -1.31 -16.35
N GLN A 52 -14.70 -1.54 -16.26
CA GLN A 52 -13.99 -2.49 -17.15
C GLN A 52 -14.30 -3.97 -16.87
N CYS A 53 -14.94 -4.29 -15.74
CA CYS A 53 -15.33 -5.65 -15.41
C CYS A 53 -16.72 -6.06 -15.95
N ALA A 54 -17.50 -5.14 -16.53
CA ALA A 54 -18.93 -5.39 -16.82
C ALA A 54 -19.30 -5.50 -18.32
N THR A 55 -18.40 -5.27 -19.27
CA THR A 55 -18.75 -5.27 -20.70
C THR A 55 -17.71 -5.94 -21.59
N LEU A 56 -17.81 -7.27 -21.74
CA LEU A 56 -17.26 -7.98 -22.89
C LEU A 56 -18.28 -9.03 -23.33
N THR A 57 -19.11 -8.66 -24.30
CA THR A 57 -19.79 -9.60 -25.19
C THR A 57 -18.95 -9.77 -26.44
N SER A 58 -18.85 -11.02 -26.88
CA SER A 58 -18.27 -11.52 -28.13
C SER A 58 -18.51 -10.59 -29.32
N ASP A 59 -17.46 -10.24 -30.07
CA ASP A 59 -17.30 -10.72 -31.46
C ASP A 59 -16.02 -10.22 -32.15
N GLU A 60 -15.49 -11.13 -32.98
CA GLU A 60 -14.59 -10.97 -34.13
C GLU A 60 -13.13 -10.55 -33.94
N TRP A 61 -12.31 -11.60 -33.81
CA TRP A 61 -10.91 -11.70 -34.22
C TRP A 61 -10.67 -11.33 -35.69
N GLN A 62 -9.57 -10.63 -35.96
CA GLN A 62 -8.67 -10.92 -37.08
C GLN A 62 -7.23 -10.50 -36.70
N GLY A 63 -6.30 -11.39 -37.02
CA GLY A 63 -5.01 -11.50 -36.36
C GLY A 63 -3.90 -10.60 -36.87
N SER A 64 -2.82 -10.56 -36.09
CA SER A 64 -1.46 -10.51 -36.63
C SER A 64 -0.47 -10.95 -35.55
N THR A 65 0.29 -11.97 -35.88
CA THR A 65 1.38 -12.54 -35.10
C THR A 65 2.54 -11.55 -35.01
N THR A 66 2.95 -11.21 -33.79
CA THR A 66 4.35 -10.89 -33.51
C THR A 66 4.63 -11.09 -32.01
N GLU A 67 5.60 -11.96 -31.75
CA GLU A 67 6.07 -12.36 -30.43
C GLU A 67 6.59 -11.15 -29.64
N ALA A 68 6.04 -10.92 -28.45
CA ALA A 68 6.62 -9.99 -27.48
C ALA A 68 6.47 -10.55 -26.07
N ASN A 69 7.59 -11.02 -25.52
CA ASN A 69 7.76 -11.45 -24.15
C ASN A 69 7.61 -10.25 -23.18
N PRO A 70 6.64 -10.19 -22.24
CA PRO A 70 6.36 -8.97 -21.48
C PRO A 70 7.22 -8.73 -20.23
N HIS A 71 8.17 -9.61 -19.90
CA HIS A 71 8.89 -9.55 -18.62
C HIS A 71 10.13 -8.63 -18.60
N HIS A 72 10.18 -7.61 -19.45
CA HIS A 72 11.31 -6.66 -19.44
C HIS A 72 10.87 -5.18 -19.56
N ARG A 73 9.85 -4.77 -18.79
CA ARG A 73 9.56 -3.34 -18.60
C ARG A 73 10.36 -2.77 -17.43
N ASN A 74 11.62 -2.44 -17.72
CA ASN A 74 12.37 -1.26 -17.22
C ASN A 74 13.88 -1.46 -17.40
N SER A 75 14.31 -1.61 -18.66
CA SER A 75 15.68 -1.26 -19.05
C SER A 75 15.60 -0.14 -20.07
N CYS A 76 15.22 1.06 -19.61
CA CYS A 76 15.59 2.26 -20.34
C CYS A 76 17.09 2.48 -20.09
N TRP A 77 17.90 1.95 -21.00
CA TRP A 77 19.31 2.28 -21.12
C TRP A 77 19.42 3.77 -21.51
N TYR A 78 19.83 4.60 -20.56
CA TYR A 78 20.45 5.90 -20.81
C TYR A 78 21.80 5.94 -20.07
N PRO A 79 22.79 6.74 -20.54
CA PRO A 79 24.17 6.58 -20.15
C PRO A 79 24.34 6.89 -18.66
N ALA A 80 24.69 5.86 -17.89
CA ALA A 80 24.87 5.92 -16.44
C ALA A 80 25.94 6.91 -15.92
N PRO A 81 27.05 7.27 -16.61
CA PRO A 81 28.16 7.88 -15.88
C PRO A 81 28.01 9.37 -15.54
N ALA A 82 27.07 10.11 -16.15
CA ALA A 82 27.00 11.57 -15.95
C ALA A 82 26.44 11.97 -14.56
N ASN A 83 25.58 11.14 -13.96
CA ASN A 83 24.90 11.46 -12.71
C ASN A 83 25.33 10.58 -11.53
N ASP A 84 26.33 9.70 -11.71
CA ASP A 84 26.73 8.76 -10.65
C ASP A 84 27.35 9.48 -9.45
N HIS A 85 28.11 10.55 -9.69
CA HIS A 85 28.62 11.40 -8.61
C HIS A 85 27.49 12.11 -7.85
N LEU A 86 26.51 12.66 -8.57
CA LEU A 86 25.32 13.32 -8.00
C LEU A 86 24.50 12.36 -7.13
N LYS A 87 24.32 11.12 -7.58
CA LYS A 87 23.62 10.08 -6.81
C LYS A 87 24.36 9.76 -5.52
N LEU A 88 25.69 9.60 -5.60
CA LEU A 88 26.50 9.28 -4.41
C LEU A 88 26.45 10.42 -3.39
N GLU A 89 26.56 11.66 -3.85
CA GLU A 89 26.45 12.85 -3.02
C GLU A 89 25.06 12.96 -2.37
N LEU A 90 23.99 12.77 -3.15
CA LEU A 90 22.61 12.77 -2.65
C LEU A 90 22.39 11.67 -1.61
N LEU A 91 22.93 10.48 -1.85
CA LEU A 91 22.81 9.35 -0.93
C LEU A 91 23.53 9.64 0.39
N GLN A 92 24.75 10.16 0.35
CA GLN A 92 25.52 10.51 1.55
C GLN A 92 24.80 11.60 2.36
N LEU A 93 24.43 12.71 1.70
CA LEU A 93 23.77 13.84 2.34
C LEU A 93 22.41 13.42 2.94
N SER A 94 21.58 12.73 2.16
CA SER A 94 20.25 12.29 2.62
C SER A 94 20.34 11.29 3.76
N THR A 95 21.32 10.38 3.75
CA THR A 95 21.53 9.40 4.83
C THR A 95 21.93 10.10 6.14
N ASP A 96 22.86 11.06 6.07
CA ASP A 96 23.31 11.79 7.26
C ASP A 96 22.21 12.67 7.86
N LEU A 97 21.46 13.37 7.00
CA LEU A 97 20.32 14.17 7.43
C LEU A 97 19.19 13.29 7.99
N PHE A 98 18.92 12.16 7.37
CA PHE A 98 17.94 11.19 7.86
C PHE A 98 18.31 10.71 9.28
N ARG A 99 19.58 10.35 9.51
CA ARG A 99 20.07 9.92 10.84
C ARG A 99 19.91 11.01 11.91
N ARG A 100 20.12 12.28 11.56
CA ARG A 100 19.92 13.43 12.47
C ARG A 100 18.44 13.75 12.70
N TRP A 101 17.59 13.49 11.70
CA TRP A 101 16.17 13.76 11.75
C TRP A 101 15.39 12.74 12.59
N VAL A 102 15.74 11.45 12.49
CA VAL A 102 15.06 10.32 13.16
C VAL A 102 14.79 10.55 14.66
N PRO A 103 15.75 10.99 15.50
CA PRO A 103 15.51 11.19 16.93
C PRO A 103 14.54 12.33 17.26
N GLY A 104 14.32 13.27 16.33
CA GLY A 104 13.46 14.44 16.53
C GLY A 104 11.97 14.19 16.28
N VAL A 105 11.61 13.01 15.78
CA VAL A 105 10.25 12.70 15.32
C VAL A 105 9.62 11.60 16.17
N GLU A 106 8.40 11.86 16.65
CA GLU A 106 7.64 10.89 17.42
C GLU A 106 6.60 10.24 16.50
N TYR A 107 6.65 8.91 16.40
CA TYR A 107 5.65 8.13 15.67
C TYR A 107 4.61 7.54 16.60
N ALA A 108 3.34 7.63 16.20
CA ALA A 108 2.22 7.06 16.92
C ALA A 108 1.29 6.27 15.98
N ALA A 109 0.48 5.40 16.57
CA ALA A 109 -0.62 4.80 15.83
C ALA A 109 -1.60 5.88 15.36
N PRO A 110 -2.08 5.81 14.10
CA PRO A 110 -3.16 6.67 13.66
C PRO A 110 -4.36 6.59 14.62
N PRO A 111 -5.02 7.71 14.95
CA PRO A 111 -6.19 7.69 15.82
C PRO A 111 -7.28 6.81 15.22
N GLU A 112 -8.13 6.23 16.06
CA GLU A 112 -9.28 5.43 15.58
C GLU A 112 -10.45 6.30 15.07
N ASP A 113 -10.27 7.63 15.03
CA ASP A 113 -11.24 8.54 14.42
C ASP A 113 -11.33 8.30 12.90
N ARG A 114 -12.40 8.82 12.29
CA ARG A 114 -12.65 8.70 10.85
C ARG A 114 -11.99 9.82 10.05
N LEU A 115 -10.88 10.40 10.55
CA LEU A 115 -10.16 11.42 9.79
C LEU A 115 -9.59 10.82 8.51
N GLN A 116 -9.61 11.59 7.43
CA GLN A 116 -9.11 11.10 6.16
C GLN A 116 -7.60 10.85 6.26
N PRO A 117 -7.05 9.77 5.65
CA PRO A 117 -5.62 9.49 5.68
C PRO A 117 -4.79 10.69 5.23
N GLN A 118 -5.21 11.36 4.15
CA GLN A 118 -4.53 12.53 3.61
C GLN A 118 -4.43 13.69 4.60
N GLU A 119 -5.42 13.88 5.47
CA GLU A 119 -5.40 14.97 6.46
C GLU A 119 -4.38 14.71 7.56
N ARG A 120 -4.14 13.44 7.91
CA ARG A 120 -3.17 13.04 8.94
C ARG A 120 -1.73 13.04 8.45
N PHE A 121 -1.50 12.72 7.17
CA PHE A 121 -0.17 12.73 6.56
C PHE A 121 0.17 14.05 5.87
N ARG A 122 -0.69 15.07 5.97
CA ARG A 122 -0.34 16.41 5.52
C ARG A 122 0.78 16.96 6.38
N THR A 123 1.84 17.36 5.70
CA THR A 123 2.90 18.15 6.33
C THR A 123 2.27 19.47 6.78
N PRO A 124 2.51 19.93 8.03
CA PRO A 124 2.11 21.27 8.41
C PRO A 124 2.75 22.21 7.40
N ARG A 125 1.92 22.92 6.62
CA ARG A 125 2.41 23.92 5.67
C ARG A 125 3.29 24.86 6.50
N ARG A 126 4.61 24.82 6.29
CA ARG A 126 5.51 25.82 6.90
C ARG A 126 4.84 27.16 6.66
N TYR A 127 4.64 27.92 7.74
CA TYR A 127 4.00 29.22 7.74
C TYR A 127 4.56 30.05 6.58
N SER A 128 3.89 30.04 5.43
CA SER A 128 4.13 31.05 4.41
C SER A 128 3.65 32.34 5.05
N SER A 129 4.57 33.06 5.66
CA SER A 129 4.44 34.50 5.94
C SER A 129 4.15 35.22 4.62
N ARG A 130 2.91 35.15 4.17
CA ARG A 130 2.37 36.00 3.11
C ARG A 130 1.11 36.67 3.64
N ARG A 131 1.32 37.42 4.74
CA ARG A 131 0.66 38.71 4.94
C ARG A 131 1.78 39.75 4.95
N GLN A 132 2.13 40.23 3.76
CA GLN A 132 3.00 41.37 3.59
C GLN A 132 2.19 42.62 3.92
N VAL A 133 2.37 43.15 5.13
CA VAL A 133 2.34 44.61 5.35
C VAL A 133 3.76 45.07 5.08
N LYS A 134 3.91 46.05 4.19
CA LYS A 134 5.17 46.65 3.78
C LYS A 134 5.95 47.20 4.98
N GLN A 135 7.24 46.88 5.08
CA GLN A 135 8.28 47.91 5.21
C GLN A 135 9.62 47.33 4.74
N GLU A 136 10.35 48.15 4.00
CA GLU A 136 11.68 47.94 3.45
C GLU A 136 12.72 47.91 4.58
N ASP A 137 13.73 47.04 4.48
CA ASP A 137 15.11 47.26 4.91
C ASP A 137 16.02 46.15 4.36
N ASP A 138 17.12 46.55 3.71
CA ASP A 138 18.19 45.72 3.15
C ASP A 138 19.03 45.08 4.27
N ILE A 139 19.15 43.74 4.29
CA ILE A 139 20.27 43.01 4.90
C ILE A 139 20.60 41.79 4.04
N ASP A 140 21.88 41.72 3.66
CA ASP A 140 22.58 40.73 2.84
C ASP A 140 22.94 39.46 3.65
N ASP A 141 23.16 38.35 2.93
CA ASP A 141 23.72 37.06 3.39
C ASP A 141 22.98 36.28 4.51
N GLU A 142 21.93 35.54 4.15
CA GLU A 142 21.47 34.40 4.95
C GLU A 142 22.09 33.11 4.40
N GLU A 143 23.27 32.78 4.95
CA GLU A 143 23.77 31.40 5.01
C GLU A 143 22.62 30.52 5.54
N PHE A 144 22.22 29.53 4.73
CA PHE A 144 21.05 28.70 5.02
C PHE A 144 21.35 27.77 6.20
N VAL A 145 21.29 28.30 7.42
CA VAL A 145 21.43 27.48 8.63
C VAL A 145 20.21 26.57 8.68
N PHE A 146 20.43 25.26 8.57
CA PHE A 146 19.45 24.25 8.92
C PHE A 146 19.20 24.33 10.43
N VAL A 147 18.45 25.36 10.86
CA VAL A 147 18.14 25.59 12.26
C VAL A 147 17.19 24.48 12.69
N SER A 148 17.80 23.55 13.42
CA SER A 148 17.22 22.41 14.11
C SER A 148 16.31 22.87 15.24
N TYR A 149 15.14 23.40 14.91
CA TYR A 149 13.99 23.26 15.77
C TYR A 149 13.01 22.37 15.05
N ALA A 150 13.28 21.06 15.06
CA ALA A 150 12.21 20.10 14.81
C ALA A 150 11.13 20.44 15.85
N PRO A 151 9.96 20.99 15.46
CA PRO A 151 8.81 20.77 16.32
C PRO A 151 8.75 19.26 16.48
N ARG A 152 8.39 18.75 17.66
CA ARG A 152 8.05 17.33 17.82
C ARG A 152 6.89 17.03 16.87
N THR A 153 7.20 16.76 15.59
CA THR A 153 6.22 16.55 14.55
C THR A 153 5.73 15.15 14.81
N LYS A 154 4.55 15.06 15.43
CA LYS A 154 3.89 13.78 15.60
C LYS A 154 3.59 13.23 14.20
N ALA A 155 4.23 12.13 13.86
CA ALA A 155 4.00 11.39 12.62
C ALA A 155 3.19 10.13 12.93
N PHE A 156 2.63 9.52 11.89
CA PHE A 156 1.81 8.33 12.02
C PHE A 156 2.47 7.13 11.37
N PHE A 157 2.35 5.96 11.99
CA PHE A 157 2.82 4.72 11.37
C PHE A 157 2.10 4.46 10.04
N HIS A 158 2.83 3.98 9.05
CA HIS A 158 2.23 3.49 7.81
C HIS A 158 1.64 2.11 8.06
N PHE A 159 0.66 1.72 7.26
CA PHE A 159 0.16 0.35 7.24
C PHE A 159 1.24 -0.60 6.74
N ALA A 160 1.20 -1.81 7.26
CA ALA A 160 1.99 -2.90 6.73
C ALA A 160 1.23 -3.61 5.61
N CYS A 161 1.98 -4.14 4.65
CA CYS A 161 1.45 -5.14 3.73
C CYS A 161 1.08 -6.41 4.52
N PRO A 162 -0.13 -6.97 4.36
CA PRO A 162 -0.51 -8.23 5.01
C PRO A 162 0.44 -9.39 4.70
N PHE A 163 0.91 -9.51 3.45
CA PHE A 163 1.83 -10.57 3.03
C PHE A 163 3.22 -10.41 3.66
N HIS A 164 3.70 -9.17 3.82
CA HIS A 164 4.94 -8.90 4.54
C HIS A 164 4.84 -9.23 6.03
N ILE A 165 3.70 -8.98 6.69
CA ILE A 165 3.52 -9.42 8.08
C ILE A 165 3.47 -10.95 8.17
N TYR A 166 2.80 -11.62 7.23
CA TYR A 166 2.64 -13.06 7.24
C TYR A 166 3.96 -13.81 7.01
N ASP A 167 4.75 -13.34 6.04
CA ASP A 167 6.06 -13.91 5.69
C ASP A 167 7.01 -12.77 5.27
N PRO A 168 7.75 -12.17 6.23
CA PRO A 168 8.61 -11.03 5.99
C PRO A 168 9.76 -11.29 5.01
N GLU A 169 10.34 -12.51 5.04
CA GLU A 169 11.46 -12.89 4.20
C GLU A 169 11.03 -12.95 2.73
N LYS A 170 9.89 -13.60 2.47
CA LYS A 170 9.38 -13.74 1.11
C LYS A 170 8.88 -12.43 0.51
N HIS A 171 8.39 -11.51 1.33
CA HIS A 171 7.75 -10.27 0.87
C HIS A 171 8.48 -9.01 1.35
N GLN A 172 9.79 -9.09 1.51
CA GLN A 172 10.63 -7.93 1.87
C GLN A 172 10.51 -6.81 0.84
N GLN A 173 10.33 -7.14 -0.44
CA GLN A 173 10.17 -6.17 -1.53
C GLN A 173 8.99 -5.21 -1.31
N CYS A 174 7.93 -5.62 -0.61
CA CYS A 174 6.79 -4.75 -0.31
C CYS A 174 7.18 -3.56 0.57
N LEU A 175 8.22 -3.70 1.41
CA LEU A 175 8.76 -2.58 2.18
C LEU A 175 9.48 -1.57 1.30
N LEU A 176 10.05 -1.98 0.16
CA LEU A 176 10.78 -1.10 -0.75
C LEU A 176 9.83 -0.38 -1.72
N THR A 177 8.80 -1.06 -2.22
CA THR A 177 7.98 -0.53 -3.33
C THR A 177 6.94 0.50 -2.88
N ASP A 178 6.19 0.25 -1.80
CA ASP A 178 4.98 1.03 -1.52
C ASP A 178 4.94 1.59 -0.09
N GLY A 179 4.67 2.90 0.02
CA GLY A 179 4.41 3.59 1.28
C GLY A 179 2.93 3.61 1.62
N LEU A 180 2.44 2.58 2.31
CA LEU A 180 1.00 2.37 2.52
C LEU A 180 0.43 3.30 3.60
N LYS A 181 -0.06 4.47 3.20
CA LYS A 181 -0.62 5.50 4.11
C LYS A 181 -2.14 5.38 4.34
N SER A 182 -2.85 4.58 3.54
CA SER A 182 -4.31 4.39 3.64
C SER A 182 -4.72 2.96 3.36
N ILE A 183 -5.93 2.58 3.81
CA ILE A 183 -6.51 1.25 3.54
C ILE A 183 -6.71 1.03 2.03
N GLU A 184 -7.13 2.06 1.31
CA GLU A 184 -7.26 2.01 -0.14
C GLU A 184 -5.91 1.69 -0.80
N GLY A 185 -4.83 2.31 -0.32
CA GLY A 185 -3.48 2.01 -0.79
C GLY A 185 -3.04 0.58 -0.48
N VAL A 186 -3.43 0.03 0.69
CA VAL A 186 -3.16 -1.39 0.98
C VAL A 186 -3.93 -2.32 0.04
N ILE A 187 -5.21 -2.02 -0.24
CA ILE A 187 -6.03 -2.82 -1.15
C ILE A 187 -5.42 -2.80 -2.56
N GLU A 188 -5.07 -1.63 -3.07
CA GLU A 188 -4.43 -1.47 -4.38
C GLU A 188 -3.09 -2.23 -4.43
N HIS A 189 -2.25 -2.09 -3.40
CA HIS A 189 -0.99 -2.83 -3.29
C HIS A 189 -1.21 -4.34 -3.33
N VAL A 190 -2.17 -4.87 -2.56
CA VAL A 190 -2.49 -6.31 -2.56
C VAL A 190 -2.99 -6.77 -3.93
N MET A 191 -3.82 -5.98 -4.60
CA MET A 191 -4.28 -6.30 -5.96
C MET A 191 -3.13 -6.30 -6.97
N LYS A 192 -2.20 -5.36 -6.87
CA LYS A 192 -1.11 -5.22 -7.84
C LYS A 192 0.01 -6.25 -7.63
N HIS A 193 0.41 -6.47 -6.38
CA HIS A 193 1.62 -7.24 -6.04
C HIS A 193 1.35 -8.64 -5.51
N HIS A 194 0.13 -8.91 -5.04
CA HIS A 194 -0.22 -10.20 -4.45
C HIS A 194 -1.42 -10.87 -5.13
N SER A 195 -1.74 -10.49 -6.37
CA SER A 195 -2.68 -11.23 -7.20
C SER A 195 -2.17 -12.63 -7.50
N ARG A 196 -3.01 -13.63 -7.27
CA ARG A 196 -2.71 -15.00 -7.68
C ARG A 196 -2.65 -15.09 -9.20
N SER A 197 -1.54 -15.62 -9.72
CA SER A 197 -1.41 -15.86 -11.16
C SER A 197 -2.49 -16.83 -11.66
N PRO A 198 -3.04 -16.64 -12.87
CA PRO A 198 -3.86 -17.64 -13.53
C PRO A 198 -3.19 -19.01 -13.50
N TYR A 199 -3.92 -20.06 -13.13
CA TYR A 199 -3.36 -21.40 -13.05
C TYR A 199 -4.33 -22.47 -13.55
N CYS A 200 -3.80 -23.58 -14.04
CA CYS A 200 -4.60 -24.72 -14.46
C CYS A 200 -5.00 -25.58 -13.25
N SER A 201 -6.29 -25.82 -13.04
CA SER A 201 -6.79 -26.62 -11.91
C SER A 201 -6.42 -28.11 -11.98
N ARG A 202 -5.99 -28.62 -13.15
CA ARG A 202 -5.56 -30.02 -13.33
C ARG A 202 -4.10 -30.21 -12.94
N CYS A 203 -3.21 -29.37 -13.45
CA CYS A 203 -1.76 -29.56 -13.34
C CYS A 203 -1.07 -28.51 -12.44
N TYR A 204 -1.79 -27.49 -11.97
CA TYR A 204 -1.31 -26.38 -11.14
C TYR A 204 -0.22 -25.52 -11.79
N GLN A 205 -0.02 -25.61 -13.11
CA GLN A 205 0.85 -24.72 -13.86
C GLN A 205 0.29 -23.29 -13.79
N LYS A 206 1.17 -22.32 -13.50
CA LYS A 206 0.87 -20.88 -13.46
C LYS A 206 1.13 -20.27 -14.84
N PHE A 207 0.37 -19.23 -15.18
CA PHE A 207 0.39 -18.51 -16.45
C PHE A 207 0.42 -17.01 -16.20
N ASN A 208 0.90 -16.27 -17.20
CA ASN A 208 0.95 -14.80 -17.15
C ASN A 208 -0.39 -14.17 -17.56
N SER A 209 -1.19 -14.87 -18.38
CA SER A 209 -2.49 -14.41 -18.83
C SER A 209 -3.57 -15.49 -18.66
N LEU A 210 -4.84 -15.05 -18.65
CA LEU A 210 -5.99 -15.96 -18.68
C LEU A 210 -6.07 -16.71 -20.02
N GLY A 211 -5.71 -16.06 -21.13
CA GLY A 211 -5.69 -16.69 -22.46
C GLY A 211 -4.74 -17.89 -22.53
N ASP A 212 -3.50 -17.73 -22.06
CA ASP A 212 -2.51 -18.82 -22.05
C ASP A 212 -2.99 -20.01 -21.19
N ARG A 213 -3.64 -19.72 -20.07
CA ARG A 213 -4.24 -20.74 -19.20
C ARG A 213 -5.36 -21.47 -19.93
N ASP A 214 -6.24 -20.74 -20.60
CA ASP A 214 -7.42 -21.30 -21.25
C ASP A 214 -7.01 -22.16 -22.45
N ASP A 215 -6.07 -21.70 -23.27
CA ASP A 215 -5.45 -22.48 -24.35
C ASP A 215 -4.80 -23.77 -23.81
N HIS A 216 -4.08 -23.66 -22.68
CA HIS A 216 -3.52 -24.83 -22.02
C HIS A 216 -4.61 -25.83 -21.58
N ILE A 217 -5.68 -25.34 -20.96
CA ILE A 217 -6.80 -26.18 -20.49
C ILE A 217 -7.48 -26.86 -21.68
N LEU A 218 -7.76 -26.11 -22.75
CA LEU A 218 -8.40 -26.59 -23.98
C LEU A 218 -7.53 -27.63 -24.70
N SER A 219 -6.21 -27.49 -24.67
CA SER A 219 -5.31 -28.50 -25.25
C SER A 219 -5.46 -29.88 -24.60
N GLY A 220 -5.87 -29.94 -23.33
CA GLY A 220 -6.11 -31.19 -22.60
C GLY A 220 -4.88 -32.05 -22.34
N ARG A 221 -3.68 -31.63 -22.76
CA ARG A 221 -2.44 -32.43 -22.74
C ARG A 221 -1.75 -32.51 -21.38
N CYS A 222 -2.21 -31.75 -20.38
CA CYS A 222 -1.56 -31.70 -19.08
C CYS A 222 -1.98 -32.86 -18.15
N LYS A 223 -1.01 -33.35 -17.36
CA LYS A 223 -1.23 -34.43 -16.39
C LYS A 223 -1.73 -33.85 -15.06
N LYS A 224 -2.65 -34.58 -14.41
CA LYS A 224 -3.13 -34.21 -13.07
C LYS A 224 -1.97 -34.24 -12.08
N ARG A 225 -1.85 -33.20 -11.25
CA ARG A 225 -0.86 -33.10 -10.17
C ARG A 225 -1.56 -32.83 -8.84
N TYR A 226 -0.84 -33.03 -7.74
CA TYR A 226 -1.31 -32.61 -6.42
C TYR A 226 -1.41 -31.08 -6.35
N PRO A 227 -2.37 -30.55 -5.58
CA PRO A 227 -2.47 -29.12 -5.37
C PRO A 227 -1.18 -28.53 -4.83
N ASP A 228 -0.64 -27.57 -5.56
CA ASP A 228 0.41 -26.68 -5.06
C ASP A 228 -0.28 -25.52 -4.31
N PRO A 229 0.16 -25.15 -3.09
CA PRO A 229 -0.32 -23.96 -2.41
C PRO A 229 -0.18 -22.74 -3.32
N THR A 230 -1.31 -22.24 -3.80
CA THR A 230 -1.32 -21.09 -4.69
C THR A 230 -1.17 -19.83 -3.85
N ASP A 231 -0.05 -19.15 -4.06
CA ASP A 231 0.26 -17.90 -3.39
C ASP A 231 -0.61 -16.74 -3.89
N GLY A 232 -0.80 -15.73 -3.04
CA GLY A 232 -1.58 -14.53 -3.36
C GLY A 232 -3.10 -14.67 -3.21
N VAL A 233 -3.80 -13.56 -3.44
CA VAL A 233 -5.26 -13.43 -3.38
C VAL A 233 -5.94 -13.87 -4.67
N ASN A 234 -7.01 -14.67 -4.54
CA ASN A 234 -7.88 -15.03 -5.66
C ASN A 234 -8.96 -13.94 -5.91
N GLU A 235 -9.71 -14.08 -7.01
CA GLU A 235 -10.74 -13.09 -7.40
C GLU A 235 -11.86 -12.95 -6.36
N ASP A 236 -12.29 -14.04 -5.72
CA ASP A 236 -13.31 -14.00 -4.68
C ASP A 236 -12.83 -13.20 -3.46
N GLN A 237 -11.58 -13.39 -3.05
CA GLN A 237 -10.94 -12.63 -1.98
C GLN A 237 -10.74 -11.16 -2.35
N LYS A 238 -10.48 -10.84 -3.63
CA LYS A 238 -10.42 -9.44 -4.10
C LYS A 238 -11.78 -8.76 -4.02
N ALA A 239 -12.82 -9.37 -4.58
CA ALA A 239 -14.19 -8.84 -4.54
C ALA A 239 -14.72 -8.76 -3.09
N LEU A 240 -14.52 -9.83 -2.35
CA LEU A 240 -14.11 -9.88 -0.94
C LEU A 240 -13.80 -8.56 -0.22
N MET A 241 -12.52 -8.20 -0.30
CA MET A 241 -11.89 -7.03 0.29
C MET A 241 -12.59 -5.74 -0.10
N ILE A 242 -12.94 -5.57 -1.38
CA ILE A 242 -13.62 -4.35 -1.87
C ILE A 242 -14.99 -4.20 -1.19
N ARG A 243 -15.83 -5.23 -1.22
CA ARG A 243 -17.19 -5.16 -0.66
C ARG A 243 -17.20 -5.04 0.86
N ALA A 244 -16.25 -5.68 1.54
CA ALA A 244 -16.14 -5.64 3.00
C ALA A 244 -15.50 -4.34 3.52
N ASN A 245 -15.01 -3.48 2.63
CA ASN A 245 -14.31 -2.24 2.95
C ASN A 245 -15.29 -1.13 3.39
N ASP A 246 -15.71 -1.21 4.65
CA ASP A 246 -16.64 -0.26 5.24
C ASP A 246 -15.92 0.99 5.77
N GLN A 247 -16.15 2.14 5.11
CA GLN A 247 -15.57 3.44 5.47
C GLN A 247 -16.06 3.97 6.82
N TYR A 248 -17.13 3.40 7.39
CA TYR A 248 -17.61 3.75 8.72
C TYR A 248 -16.82 3.07 9.85
N LEU A 249 -15.88 2.20 9.52
CA LEU A 249 -14.99 1.57 10.50
C LEU A 249 -13.68 2.31 10.62
N SER A 250 -13.05 2.23 11.80
CA SER A 250 -11.68 2.67 11.96
C SER A 250 -10.78 1.88 11.02
N GLU A 251 -9.73 2.51 10.53
CA GLU A 251 -8.84 1.88 9.55
C GLU A 251 -8.19 0.60 10.09
N LYS A 252 -7.81 0.57 11.36
CA LYS A 252 -7.33 -0.63 12.03
C LYS A 252 -8.32 -1.80 11.87
N ARG A 253 -9.62 -1.54 12.06
CA ARG A 253 -10.67 -2.56 11.86
C ARG A 253 -10.82 -2.96 10.39
N ARG A 254 -10.74 -2.00 9.47
CA ARG A 254 -10.79 -2.27 8.01
C ARG A 254 -9.61 -3.15 7.58
N TRP A 255 -8.40 -2.82 8.05
CA TRP A 255 -7.20 -3.62 7.82
C TRP A 255 -7.33 -5.03 8.39
N ASN A 256 -7.81 -5.17 9.64
CA ASN A 256 -8.01 -6.47 10.28
C ASN A 256 -9.04 -7.35 9.56
N ARG A 257 -10.10 -6.75 9.00
CA ARG A 257 -11.06 -7.46 8.15
C ARG A 257 -10.39 -7.98 6.89
N MET A 258 -9.59 -7.16 6.22
CA MET A 258 -8.81 -7.56 5.05
C MET A 258 -7.84 -8.70 5.40
N TRP A 259 -7.12 -8.63 6.53
CA TRP A 259 -6.29 -9.74 7.02
C TRP A 259 -7.07 -11.06 7.11
N SER A 260 -8.26 -11.02 7.73
CA SER A 260 -9.10 -12.21 7.92
C SER A 260 -9.62 -12.79 6.60
N ILE A 261 -9.75 -11.97 5.56
CA ILE A 261 -10.14 -12.39 4.20
C ILE A 261 -8.96 -13.04 3.48
N ILE A 262 -7.77 -12.44 3.57
CA ILE A 262 -6.55 -12.90 2.89
C ILE A 262 -6.03 -14.19 3.52
N PHE A 263 -5.99 -14.25 4.85
CA PHE A 263 -5.46 -15.36 5.64
C PHE A 263 -6.52 -15.93 6.60
N PRO A 264 -7.53 -16.66 6.08
CA PRO A 264 -8.53 -17.30 6.93
C PRO A 264 -7.87 -18.28 7.91
N ALA A 265 -8.35 -18.27 9.15
CA ALA A 265 -7.86 -19.13 10.25
C ALA A 265 -6.41 -18.89 10.70
N THR A 266 -5.76 -17.83 10.23
CA THR A 266 -4.46 -17.38 10.78
C THR A 266 -4.67 -16.49 12.00
N GLU A 267 -3.77 -16.58 12.97
CA GLU A 267 -3.76 -15.69 14.12
C GLU A 267 -3.65 -14.21 13.71
N TRP A 268 -4.19 -13.35 14.56
CA TRP A 268 -4.20 -11.92 14.30
C TRP A 268 -2.80 -11.36 14.60
N PRO A 269 -2.25 -10.52 13.71
CA PRO A 269 -0.97 -9.93 13.96
C PRO A 269 -1.08 -8.92 15.09
N ARG A 270 0.03 -8.69 15.77
CA ARG A 270 0.13 -7.72 16.88
C ARG A 270 -0.36 -6.33 16.49
N SER A 271 -0.06 -5.92 15.26
CA SER A 271 -0.31 -4.56 14.76
C SER A 271 -0.50 -4.58 13.24
N PRO A 272 -1.43 -3.77 12.69
CA PRO A 272 -1.57 -3.59 11.25
C PRO A 272 -0.52 -2.62 10.67
N TYR A 273 0.33 -2.05 11.52
CA TYR A 273 1.25 -0.96 11.19
C TYR A 273 2.71 -1.41 11.19
N LEU A 274 3.53 -0.67 10.44
CA LEU A 274 4.98 -0.74 10.51
C LEU A 274 5.50 0.03 11.75
N ASP A 275 5.25 -0.54 12.92
CA ASP A 275 5.42 0.13 14.22
C ASP A 275 6.76 -0.16 14.93
N ARG A 276 7.64 -0.97 14.32
CA ARG A 276 8.91 -1.38 14.91
C ARG A 276 9.95 -1.82 13.86
N GLY A 277 11.20 -1.91 14.30
CA GLY A 277 12.31 -2.48 13.54
C GLY A 277 12.51 -1.82 12.18
N LEU A 278 12.84 -2.63 11.17
CA LEU A 278 13.05 -2.16 9.80
C LEU A 278 11.82 -1.46 9.23
N GLY A 279 10.62 -2.03 9.42
CA GLY A 279 9.38 -1.44 8.92
C GLY A 279 9.18 0.01 9.40
N LEU A 280 9.43 0.29 10.67
CA LEU A 280 9.35 1.65 11.21
C LEU A 280 10.38 2.56 10.55
N LYS A 281 11.65 2.14 10.49
CA LYS A 281 12.70 2.93 9.82
C LYS A 281 12.34 3.22 8.35
N THR A 282 11.73 2.26 7.64
CA THR A 282 11.25 2.42 6.26
C THR A 282 10.15 3.49 6.17
N SER A 283 9.17 3.49 7.08
CA SER A 283 8.15 4.56 7.14
C SER A 283 8.78 5.93 7.40
N MET A 284 9.75 5.99 8.33
CA MET A 284 10.50 7.20 8.64
C MET A 284 11.25 7.73 7.41
N ALA A 285 11.95 6.87 6.68
CA ALA A 285 12.70 7.24 5.48
C ALA A 285 11.80 7.82 4.38
N ARG A 286 10.62 7.22 4.17
CA ARG A 286 9.63 7.74 3.21
C ARG A 286 9.09 9.11 3.59
N ASP A 287 8.79 9.33 4.87
CA ASP A 287 8.26 10.60 5.33
C ASP A 287 9.34 11.69 5.30
N PHE A 288 10.57 11.35 5.69
CA PHE A 288 11.75 12.21 5.51
C PHE A 288 11.92 12.61 4.04
N TRP A 289 11.90 11.64 3.12
CA TRP A 289 12.05 11.92 1.70
C TRP A 289 10.90 12.77 1.15
N GLY A 290 9.67 12.51 1.57
CA GLY A 290 8.52 13.34 1.19
C GLY A 290 8.58 14.77 1.73
N LEU A 291 9.32 15.02 2.82
CA LEU A 291 9.51 16.33 3.42
C LEU A 291 10.68 17.11 2.81
N TYR A 292 11.80 16.44 2.55
CA TYR A 292 13.08 17.08 2.22
C TYR A 292 13.64 16.68 0.85
N GLY A 293 13.19 15.57 0.27
CA GLY A 293 13.78 14.98 -0.94
C GLY A 293 13.79 15.94 -2.13
N VAL A 294 12.71 16.71 -2.35
CA VAL A 294 12.66 17.70 -3.44
C VAL A 294 13.73 18.78 -3.24
N GLN A 295 13.87 19.30 -2.02
CA GLN A 295 14.85 20.34 -1.70
C GLN A 295 16.28 19.83 -1.85
N LEU A 296 16.56 18.62 -1.36
CA LEU A 296 17.89 18.00 -1.46
C LEU A 296 18.31 17.77 -2.90
N VAL A 297 17.38 17.31 -3.74
CA VAL A 297 17.64 17.15 -5.17
C VAL A 297 17.89 18.50 -5.84
N SER A 298 17.10 19.53 -5.51
CA SER A 298 17.33 20.89 -6.04
C SER A 298 18.71 21.44 -5.70
N GLU A 299 19.13 21.35 -4.44
CA GLU A 299 20.44 21.84 -4.00
C GLU A 299 21.58 21.20 -4.80
N ILE A 300 21.53 19.87 -4.95
CA ILE A 300 22.55 19.10 -5.66
C ILE A 300 22.57 19.40 -7.17
N VAL A 301 21.40 19.59 -7.78
CA VAL A 301 21.29 19.87 -9.22
C VAL A 301 21.72 21.31 -9.55
N GLU A 302 21.33 22.29 -8.73
CA GLU A 302 21.69 23.71 -8.90
C GLU A 302 23.21 23.92 -8.82
N HIS A 303 23.91 23.16 -7.97
CA HIS A 303 25.37 23.22 -7.85
C HIS A 303 26.12 22.81 -9.14
N GLN A 304 25.51 22.02 -10.03
CA GLN A 304 26.17 21.51 -11.24
C GLN A 304 25.93 22.34 -12.52
N LYS A 305 25.11 23.40 -12.49
CA LYS A 305 24.81 24.27 -13.64
C LYS A 305 24.43 23.49 -14.91
N LEU A 306 23.51 22.54 -14.77
CA LEU A 306 23.00 21.75 -15.89
C LEU A 306 22.12 22.60 -16.85
N PRO A 307 22.02 22.25 -18.14
CA PRO A 307 21.06 22.88 -19.05
C PRO A 307 19.59 22.58 -18.65
N ASP A 308 18.68 23.56 -18.77
CA ASP A 308 17.25 23.48 -18.36
C ASP A 308 16.53 22.17 -18.76
N THR A 309 16.79 21.62 -19.94
CA THR A 309 16.12 20.40 -20.43
C THR A 309 16.62 19.13 -19.75
N GLN A 310 17.90 19.11 -19.35
CA GLN A 310 18.50 18.00 -18.60
C GLN A 310 18.20 18.13 -17.10
N GLU A 311 18.02 19.34 -16.60
CA GLU A 311 17.69 19.64 -15.21
C GLU A 311 16.39 18.96 -14.78
N SER A 312 15.27 19.24 -15.44
CA SER A 312 13.97 18.62 -15.09
C SER A 312 14.00 17.08 -15.11
N THR A 313 14.72 16.51 -16.07
CA THR A 313 14.90 15.05 -16.17
C THR A 313 15.78 14.53 -15.02
N ALA A 314 16.88 15.21 -14.71
CA ALA A 314 17.77 14.88 -13.60
C ALA A 314 17.04 14.96 -12.25
N HIS A 315 16.21 15.98 -12.03
CA HIS A 315 15.38 16.12 -10.83
C HIS A 315 14.49 14.91 -10.62
N SER A 316 13.69 14.52 -11.62
CA SER A 316 12.78 13.38 -11.47
C SER A 316 13.53 12.07 -11.24
N VAL A 317 14.64 11.86 -11.94
CA VAL A 317 15.44 10.62 -11.83
C VAL A 317 16.15 10.54 -10.47
N LEU A 318 16.79 11.63 -10.03
CA LEU A 318 17.47 11.69 -8.74
C LEU A 318 16.48 11.59 -7.58
N TYR A 319 15.28 12.16 -7.72
CA TYR A 319 14.23 12.03 -6.69
C TYR A 319 13.79 10.58 -6.50
N GLU A 320 13.53 9.85 -7.59
CA GLU A 320 13.11 8.44 -7.54
C GLU A 320 14.25 7.53 -7.04
N LEU A 321 15.45 7.68 -7.60
CA LEU A 321 16.60 6.85 -7.22
C LEU A 321 17.08 7.15 -5.79
N GLY A 322 17.08 8.41 -5.38
CA GLY A 322 17.50 8.80 -4.03
C GLY A 322 16.60 8.19 -2.94
N LEU A 323 15.28 8.13 -3.18
CA LEU A 323 14.38 7.39 -2.29
C LEU A 323 14.74 5.90 -2.25
N GLN A 324 14.92 5.29 -3.41
CA GLN A 324 15.21 3.86 -3.51
C GLN A 324 16.52 3.50 -2.80
N ASP A 325 17.57 4.29 -2.99
CA ASP A 325 18.87 4.09 -2.36
C ASP A 325 18.79 4.28 -0.84
N LEU A 326 18.10 5.33 -0.36
CA LEU A 326 17.89 5.55 1.07
C LEU A 326 17.13 4.38 1.71
N LEU A 327 16.09 3.85 1.04
CA LEU A 327 15.34 2.68 1.53
C LEU A 327 16.19 1.42 1.56
N ASN A 328 17.05 1.21 0.56
CA ASN A 328 17.96 0.07 0.51
C ASN A 328 18.97 0.11 1.68
N ILE A 329 19.55 1.28 1.98
CA ILE A 329 20.44 1.45 3.14
C ILE A 329 19.71 1.08 4.43
N VAL A 330 18.50 1.62 4.62
CA VAL A 330 17.71 1.40 5.83
C VAL A 330 17.38 -0.07 6.07
N ILE A 331 17.21 -0.86 5.02
CA ILE A 331 16.87 -2.29 5.09
C ILE A 331 18.11 -3.18 5.24
N GLN A 332 19.30 -2.72 4.82
CA GLN A 332 20.56 -3.45 4.93
C GLN A 332 21.34 -3.20 6.24
N GLU A 333 20.99 -2.14 6.99
CA GLU A 333 21.45 -1.87 8.37
C GLU A 333 20.77 -2.74 9.43
#